data_AF-A0A2D0W743-F1
#
_entry.id   AF-A0A2D0W743-F1
#
_cell.length_a   1.000
_cell.length_b   1.000
_cell.length_c   1.000
_cell.angle_alpha   90.00
_cell.angle_beta   90.00
_cell.angle_gamma   90.00
#
_symmetry.space_group_name_H-M   'P 1'
#
loop_
_entity.id
_entity.type
_entity.pdbx_description
1 polymer ?
#
loop_
_entity_poly.entity_id
_entity_poly.type
_entity_poly.pdbx_seq_one_letter_code
_entity_poly.pdbx_strand_id
1 'polypeptide(L)'
;DLEPYLGLHYPATDIPQASRFLFMKNKVRMICDCMAAPVKVIQDKRLPQPLSLSGSTLRSPHGCHAQYMANMGSIASLVLSVTINEEDDNIDGDLLLGRKLWGLVVCHHTNPRFVPFPLRYACEFLIQVFGVQINKEVELATQVKEKHILRTQSVLCDMLLRDAPVAIITQSPNVMDLVNCNGAALYYKKKFWLLGVTPSEAQIRDIGDWLLE
;
A
#
# COMPACT_ATOMS: atom_id res chain seq x y z
N ASP A 1 24.47 9.64 -18.62
CA ASP A 1 23.01 9.62 -18.35
C ASP A 1 22.67 8.61 -17.26
N LEU A 2 21.50 8.73 -16.65
CA LEU A 2 21.04 7.85 -15.56
C LEU A 2 20.10 6.78 -16.11
N GLU A 3 20.22 5.56 -15.59
CA GLU A 3 19.31 4.46 -15.93
C GLU A 3 17.91 4.70 -15.33
N PRO A 4 16.83 4.45 -16.09
CA PRO A 4 15.47 4.64 -15.60
C PRO A 4 15.06 3.51 -14.65
N TYR A 5 14.47 3.87 -13.50
CA TYR A 5 13.88 2.91 -12.55
C TYR A 5 12.37 2.70 -12.74
N LEU A 6 11.79 3.24 -13.82
CA LEU A 6 10.36 3.15 -14.08
C LEU A 6 9.94 1.68 -14.31
N GLY A 7 8.94 1.22 -13.55
CA GLY A 7 8.39 -0.13 -13.65
C GLY A 7 9.09 -1.19 -12.80
N LEU A 8 10.19 -0.84 -12.13
CA LEU A 8 10.88 -1.75 -11.21
C LEU A 8 10.10 -1.92 -9.90
N HIS A 9 10.06 -3.15 -9.38
CA HIS A 9 9.48 -3.48 -8.09
C HIS A 9 10.59 -3.78 -7.09
N TYR A 10 10.43 -3.29 -5.86
CA TYR A 10 11.40 -3.43 -4.78
C TYR A 10 10.82 -4.25 -3.63
N PRO A 11 11.64 -5.08 -2.96
CA PRO A 11 11.22 -5.82 -1.78
C PRO A 11 10.68 -4.90 -0.67
N ALA A 12 9.65 -5.35 0.03
CA ALA A 12 9.11 -4.62 1.18
C ALA A 12 10.13 -4.41 2.33
N THR A 13 11.21 -5.19 2.33
CA THR A 13 12.33 -5.11 3.29
C THR A 13 13.25 -3.92 3.07
N ASP A 14 13.25 -3.33 1.86
CA ASP A 14 14.11 -2.17 1.54
C ASP A 14 13.71 -0.93 2.35
N ILE A 15 12.43 -0.85 2.74
CA ILE A 15 11.91 0.15 3.67
C ILE A 15 11.19 -0.57 4.82
N PRO A 16 11.89 -0.91 5.92
CA PRO A 16 11.32 -1.64 7.04
C PRO A 16 10.09 -0.96 7.66
N GLN A 17 9.20 -1.74 8.29
CA GLN A 17 7.97 -1.23 8.89
C GLN A 17 8.18 -0.05 9.85
N ALA A 18 9.21 -0.11 10.70
CA ALA A 18 9.56 1.00 11.59
C ALA A 18 9.91 2.30 10.84
N SER A 19 10.55 2.20 9.67
CA SER A 19 10.84 3.36 8.82
C SER A 19 9.58 3.91 8.17
N ARG A 20 8.66 3.04 7.71
CA ARG A 20 7.35 3.45 7.16
C ARG A 20 6.52 4.20 8.21
N PHE A 21 6.49 3.71 9.45
CA PHE A 21 5.85 4.42 10.55
C PHE A 21 6.50 5.78 10.84
N LEU A 22 7.83 5.87 10.74
CA LEU A 22 8.52 7.13 10.93
C LEU A 22 8.21 8.15 9.82
N PHE A 23 7.97 7.70 8.59
CA PHE A 23 7.50 8.53 7.48
C PHE A 23 6.08 9.09 7.70
N MET A 24 5.23 8.37 8.43
CA MET A 24 3.93 8.90 8.85
C MET A 24 4.06 10.05 9.84
N LYS A 25 5.05 9.99 10.74
CA LYS A 25 5.32 11.07 11.71
C LYS A 25 6.13 12.22 11.12
N ASN A 26 7.12 11.92 10.28
CA ASN A 26 8.00 12.88 9.64
C ASN A 26 7.91 12.73 8.13
N LYS A 27 7.09 13.60 7.55
CA LYS A 27 6.72 13.50 6.14
C LYS A 27 7.88 13.81 5.19
N VAL A 28 8.92 14.51 5.65
CA VAL A 28 10.08 14.87 4.84
C VAL A 28 11.36 14.40 5.50
N ARG A 29 12.20 13.70 4.72
CA ARG A 29 13.54 13.28 5.13
C ARG A 29 14.55 13.67 4.08
N MET A 30 15.64 14.31 4.50
CA MET A 30 16.75 14.67 3.63
C MET A 30 18.03 13.99 4.12
N ILE A 31 18.80 13.45 3.20
CA ILE A 31 20.17 12.98 3.41
C ILE A 31 21.02 13.75 2.39
N CYS A 32 21.85 14.67 2.88
CA CYS A 32 22.67 15.51 2.01
C CYS A 32 23.80 14.74 1.36
N ASP A 33 24.37 13.78 2.10
CA ASP A 33 25.50 12.95 1.71
C ASP A 33 25.44 11.67 2.54
N CYS A 34 25.29 10.51 1.89
CA CYS A 34 25.27 9.20 2.55
C CYS A 34 26.66 8.70 2.96
N MET A 35 27.74 9.30 2.42
CA MET A 35 29.13 8.94 2.71
C MET A 35 29.74 9.79 3.83
N ALA A 36 29.06 10.87 4.23
CA ALA A 36 29.53 11.75 5.29
C ALA A 36 29.55 11.03 6.65
N ALA A 37 30.64 11.19 7.40
CA ALA A 37 30.78 10.61 8.73
C ALA A 37 29.73 11.17 9.70
N PRO A 38 29.00 10.31 10.45
CA PRO A 38 28.00 10.78 11.41
C PRO A 38 28.64 11.49 12.60
N VAL A 39 28.02 12.57 13.05
CA VAL A 39 28.43 13.31 14.24
C VAL A 39 27.69 12.77 15.47
N LYS A 40 28.44 12.46 16.54
CA LYS A 40 27.87 11.95 17.79
C LYS A 40 27.16 13.07 18.55
N VAL A 41 25.96 12.77 19.05
CA VAL A 41 25.24 13.63 20.00
C VAL A 41 25.87 13.45 21.38
N ILE A 42 26.28 14.56 22.01
CA ILE A 42 26.75 14.57 23.40
C ILE A 42 25.53 14.71 24.29
N GLN A 43 25.31 13.73 25.17
CA GLN A 43 24.19 13.71 26.11
C GLN A 43 24.69 13.76 27.56
N ASP A 44 23.89 14.38 28.43
CA ASP A 44 24.14 14.37 29.87
C ASP A 44 23.99 12.94 30.42
N LYS A 45 24.92 12.53 31.28
CA LYS A 45 24.90 11.19 31.91
C LYS A 45 23.68 10.97 32.82
N ARG A 46 22.99 12.04 33.22
CA ARG A 46 21.76 11.98 34.03
C ARG A 46 20.54 11.52 33.25
N LEU A 47 20.59 11.53 31.91
CA LEU A 47 19.50 11.01 31.09
C LEU A 47 19.47 9.47 31.19
N PRO A 48 18.32 8.87 31.56
CA PRO A 48 18.21 7.42 31.74
C PRO A 48 18.26 6.64 30.42
N GLN A 49 17.99 7.31 29.29
CA GLN A 49 17.98 6.72 27.96
C GLN A 49 18.44 7.72 26.91
N PRO A 50 18.93 7.25 25.74
CA PRO A 50 19.29 8.12 24.63
C PRO A 50 18.12 9.00 24.17
N LEU A 51 18.45 10.24 23.75
CA LEU A 51 17.46 11.15 23.16
C LEU A 51 16.85 10.53 21.89
N SER A 52 15.53 10.56 21.79
CA SER A 52 14.84 10.18 20.57
C SER A 52 15.01 11.25 19.50
N LEU A 53 15.68 10.90 18.40
CA LEU A 53 15.87 11.78 17.24
C LEU A 53 14.81 11.55 16.15
N SER A 54 13.73 10.83 16.45
CA SER A 54 12.69 10.51 15.49
C SER A 54 12.18 11.75 14.76
N GLY A 55 11.97 12.88 15.47
CA GLY A 55 11.53 14.15 14.88
C GLY A 55 12.63 15.03 14.27
N SER A 56 13.89 14.62 14.30
CA SER A 56 15.01 15.46 13.84
C SER A 56 15.19 15.40 12.33
N THR A 57 15.22 16.57 11.68
CA THR A 57 15.47 16.70 10.24
C THR A 57 16.93 16.42 9.84
N LEU A 58 17.84 16.35 10.80
CA LEU A 58 19.27 16.08 10.62
C LEU A 58 19.67 14.68 11.12
N ARG A 59 18.70 13.82 11.46
CA ARG A 59 18.96 12.47 11.93
C ARG A 59 19.76 11.69 10.88
N SER A 60 20.92 11.19 11.27
CA SER A 60 21.78 10.37 10.42
C SER A 60 21.05 9.10 9.92
N PRO A 61 21.27 8.68 8.64
CA PRO A 61 20.75 7.42 8.16
C PRO A 61 21.38 6.23 8.88
N HIS A 62 20.62 5.14 8.97
CA HIS A 62 21.17 3.86 9.41
C HIS A 62 22.21 3.36 8.38
N GLY A 63 23.29 2.72 8.85
CA GLY A 63 24.41 2.31 8.00
C GLY A 63 24.00 1.42 6.82
N CYS A 64 23.04 0.51 7.01
CA CYS A 64 22.53 -0.31 5.91
C CYS A 64 21.90 0.53 4.79
N HIS A 65 21.19 1.61 5.13
CA HIS A 65 20.56 2.48 4.14
C HIS A 65 21.58 3.41 3.47
N ALA A 66 22.59 3.86 4.20
CA ALA A 66 23.71 4.60 3.61
C ALA A 66 24.45 3.74 2.57
N GLN A 67 24.72 2.48 2.89
CA GLN A 67 25.32 1.53 1.95
C GLN A 67 24.38 1.20 0.77
N TYR A 68 23.07 1.06 1.02
CA TYR A 68 22.08 0.90 -0.06
C TYR A 68 22.11 2.07 -1.05
N MET A 69 22.09 3.30 -0.52
CA MET A 69 22.21 4.53 -1.32
C MET A 69 23.50 4.56 -2.14
N ALA A 70 24.63 4.21 -1.53
CA ALA A 70 25.92 4.09 -2.20
C ALA A 70 25.89 3.09 -3.36
N ASN A 71 25.34 1.89 -3.12
CA ASN A 71 25.23 0.84 -4.13
C ASN A 71 24.33 1.25 -5.30
N MET A 72 23.30 2.04 -5.04
CA MET A 72 22.38 2.59 -6.05
C MET A 72 22.98 3.80 -6.80
N GLY A 73 24.16 4.29 -6.42
CA GLY A 73 24.77 5.50 -7.00
C GLY A 73 24.08 6.81 -6.59
N SER A 74 23.28 6.79 -5.52
CA SER A 74 22.57 7.96 -5.00
C SER A 74 23.29 8.51 -3.76
N ILE A 75 24.05 9.60 -3.92
CA ILE A 75 24.79 10.22 -2.81
C ILE A 75 23.88 11.06 -1.90
N ALA A 76 22.95 11.81 -2.49
CA ALA A 76 21.97 12.58 -1.73
C ALA A 76 20.55 12.12 -2.03
N SER A 77 19.65 12.26 -1.05
CA SER A 77 18.24 11.91 -1.20
C SER A 77 17.32 12.89 -0.47
N LEU A 78 16.17 13.18 -1.09
CA LEU A 78 15.04 13.84 -0.46
C LEU A 78 13.81 12.94 -0.64
N VAL A 79 13.22 12.51 0.47
CA VAL A 79 12.04 11.66 0.50
C VAL A 79 10.89 12.43 1.09
N LEU A 80 9.75 12.43 0.38
CA LEU A 80 8.50 13.00 0.84
C LEU A 80 7.42 11.92 0.91
N SER A 81 6.66 11.92 1.98
CA SER A 81 5.65 10.90 2.28
C SER A 81 4.31 11.28 1.69
N VAL A 82 3.74 10.41 0.86
CA VAL A 82 2.40 10.56 0.31
C VAL A 82 1.43 9.80 1.21
N THR A 83 0.59 10.55 1.92
CA THR A 83 -0.42 9.97 2.81
C THR A 83 -1.81 10.21 2.25
N ILE A 84 -2.63 9.16 2.21
CA ILE A 84 -4.06 9.27 1.86
C ILE A 84 -4.90 8.91 3.06
N ASN A 85 -6.20 9.21 3.00
CA ASN A 85 -7.10 8.78 4.06
C ASN A 85 -7.32 7.27 3.96
N GLU A 86 -7.51 6.64 5.09
CA GLU A 86 -7.90 5.23 5.19
C GLU A 86 -9.25 5.18 5.90
N GLU A 87 -10.25 4.65 5.21
CA GLU A 87 -11.52 4.24 5.81
C GLU A 87 -11.27 2.86 6.39
N ASP A 88 -10.88 2.78 7.67
CA ASP A 88 -10.75 1.48 8.33
C ASP A 88 -12.06 1.17 9.07
N ASP A 89 -12.82 0.21 8.54
CA ASP A 89 -13.96 -0.45 9.20
C ASP A 89 -13.54 -1.35 10.38
N ASN A 90 -12.24 -1.39 10.71
CA ASN A 90 -11.70 -2.16 11.83
C ASN A 90 -11.18 -1.24 12.93
N ILE A 91 -12.01 -1.09 13.96
CA ILE A 91 -11.66 -0.47 15.24
C ILE A 91 -10.60 -1.33 15.94
N ASP A 92 -9.38 -0.81 16.09
CA ASP A 92 -8.67 -0.90 17.36
C ASP A 92 -7.69 0.28 17.52
N GLY A 93 -7.75 0.92 18.68
CA GLY A 93 -7.31 2.28 18.94
C GLY A 93 -5.82 2.55 18.79
N ASP A 94 -5.45 3.46 17.89
CA ASP A 94 -4.37 4.43 18.11
C ASP A 94 -4.56 5.67 17.21
N LEU A 95 -4.21 6.86 17.71
CA LEU A 95 -4.56 8.21 17.20
C LEU A 95 -4.03 8.61 15.79
N LEU A 96 -3.71 7.64 14.93
CA LEU A 96 -3.39 7.78 13.49
C LEU A 96 -4.51 7.23 12.57
N LEU A 97 -5.66 6.87 13.16
CA LEU A 97 -6.81 6.08 12.68
C LEU A 97 -7.60 6.58 11.45
N GLY A 98 -6.94 7.25 10.50
CA GLY A 98 -7.57 7.55 9.22
C GLY A 98 -6.61 7.97 8.13
N ARG A 99 -5.30 7.72 8.29
CA ARG A 99 -4.31 8.00 7.24
C ARG A 99 -3.32 6.88 7.12
N LYS A 100 -3.04 6.48 5.88
CA LYS A 100 -1.99 5.51 5.54
C LYS A 100 -0.90 6.10 4.69
N LEU A 101 0.28 5.50 4.75
CA LEU A 101 1.36 5.76 3.80
C LEU A 101 1.02 5.08 2.48
N TRP A 102 0.55 5.87 1.51
CA TRP A 102 0.23 5.36 0.17
C TRP A 102 1.50 5.10 -0.65
N GLY A 103 2.50 5.98 -0.49
CA GLY A 103 3.74 5.90 -1.23
C GLY A 103 4.73 7.00 -0.84
N LEU A 104 5.81 7.09 -1.59
CA LEU A 104 6.86 8.08 -1.38
C LEU A 104 7.19 8.78 -2.71
N VAL A 105 7.45 10.08 -2.64
CA VAL A 105 8.18 10.79 -3.70
C VAL A 105 9.64 10.81 -3.28
N VAL A 106 10.49 10.14 -4.05
CA VAL A 106 11.91 9.98 -3.76
C VAL A 106 12.72 10.70 -4.82
N CYS A 107 13.51 11.68 -4.39
CA CYS A 107 14.46 12.38 -5.23
C CYS A 107 15.87 11.86 -4.92
N HIS A 108 16.63 11.52 -5.96
CA HIS A 108 18.02 11.11 -5.85
C HIS A 108 18.94 12.14 -6.52
N HIS A 109 20.16 12.24 -6.02
CA HIS A 109 21.21 13.04 -6.66
C HIS A 109 22.55 12.31 -6.54
N THR A 110 23.32 12.30 -7.62
CA THR A 110 24.63 11.61 -7.70
C THR A 110 25.75 12.32 -6.96
N ASN A 111 25.54 13.58 -6.57
CA ASN A 111 26.46 14.39 -5.77
C ASN A 111 25.79 14.85 -4.46
N PRO A 112 26.56 15.22 -3.43
CA PRO A 112 26.02 15.82 -2.23
C PRO A 112 25.12 17.01 -2.55
N ARG A 113 23.94 17.07 -1.94
CA ARG A 113 22.95 18.11 -2.21
C ARG A 113 22.17 18.49 -0.98
N PHE A 114 22.26 19.77 -0.63
CA PHE A 114 21.46 20.37 0.43
C PHE A 114 20.21 21.04 -0.14
N VAL A 115 19.06 20.80 0.49
CA VAL A 115 17.78 21.43 0.14
C VAL A 115 17.33 22.30 1.32
N PRO A 116 17.26 23.65 1.15
CA PRO A 116 16.85 24.55 2.23
C PRO A 116 15.47 24.21 2.79
N PHE A 117 15.27 24.47 4.08
CA PHE A 117 14.01 24.19 4.76
C PHE A 117 12.77 24.84 4.09
N PRO A 118 12.80 26.12 3.64
CA PRO A 118 11.63 26.71 2.98
C PRO A 118 11.19 25.94 1.72
N LEU A 119 12.16 25.44 0.95
CA LEU A 119 11.86 24.64 -0.24
C LEU A 119 11.30 23.27 0.13
N ARG A 120 11.88 22.60 1.14
CA ARG A 120 11.35 21.32 1.65
C ARG A 120 9.92 21.47 2.15
N TYR A 121 9.61 22.56 2.84
CA TYR A 121 8.27 22.85 3.34
C TYR A 121 7.27 23.10 2.21
N ALA A 122 7.67 23.85 1.17
CA ALA A 122 6.86 24.04 -0.03
C ALA A 122 6.59 22.71 -0.76
N CYS A 123 7.60 21.85 -0.89
CA CYS A 123 7.43 20.51 -1.46
C CYS A 123 6.51 19.64 -0.60
N GLU A 124 6.61 19.70 0.73
CA GLU A 124 5.70 18.99 1.63
C GLU A 124 4.24 19.39 1.38
N PHE A 125 3.98 20.70 1.25
CA PHE A 125 2.65 21.20 0.94
C PHE A 125 2.14 20.68 -0.41
N LEU A 126 2.98 20.69 -1.45
CA LEU A 126 2.62 20.13 -2.75
C LEU A 126 2.25 18.64 -2.66
N ILE A 127 3.00 17.86 -1.87
CA ILE A 127 2.72 16.43 -1.67
C ILE A 127 1.41 16.21 -0.89
N GLN A 128 1.04 17.12 0.02
CA GLN A 128 -0.26 17.06 0.68
C GLN A 128 -1.41 17.26 -0.32
N VAL A 129 -1.30 18.24 -1.22
CA VAL A 129 -2.28 18.45 -2.29
C VAL A 129 -2.34 17.24 -3.23
N PHE A 130 -1.19 16.67 -3.57
CA PHE A 130 -1.11 15.44 -4.36
C PHE A 130 -1.83 14.26 -3.68
N GLY A 131 -1.62 14.08 -2.37
CA GLY A 131 -2.31 13.06 -1.57
C GLY A 131 -3.83 13.23 -1.59
N VAL A 132 -4.34 14.47 -1.52
CA VAL A 132 -5.79 14.74 -1.65
C VAL A 132 -6.32 14.30 -3.02
N GLN A 133 -5.58 14.58 -4.10
CA GLN A 133 -6.01 14.16 -5.43
C GLN A 133 -6.01 12.64 -5.58
N ILE A 134 -4.97 11.95 -5.08
CA ILE A 134 -4.95 10.47 -5.07
C ILE A 134 -6.15 9.94 -4.30
N ASN A 135 -6.44 10.49 -3.12
CA ASN A 135 -7.55 10.05 -2.30
C ASN A 135 -8.87 10.12 -3.07
N LYS A 136 -9.11 11.23 -3.78
CA LYS A 136 -10.30 11.41 -4.62
C LYS A 136 -10.40 10.38 -5.75
N GLU A 137 -9.30 10.09 -6.44
CA GLU A 137 -9.29 9.09 -7.52
C GLU A 137 -9.56 7.68 -6.98
N VAL A 138 -8.97 7.34 -5.83
CA VAL A 138 -9.18 6.06 -5.14
C VAL A 138 -10.63 5.92 -4.69
N GLU A 139 -11.18 6.93 -4.04
CA GLU A 139 -12.59 6.97 -3.61
C GLU A 139 -13.54 6.81 -4.81
N LEU A 140 -13.30 7.53 -5.90
CA LEU A 140 -14.12 7.43 -7.11
C LEU A 140 -14.07 6.01 -7.71
N ALA A 141 -12.89 5.41 -7.78
CA ALA A 141 -12.73 4.04 -8.27
C ALA A 141 -13.48 3.03 -7.38
N THR A 142 -13.40 3.19 -6.06
CA THR A 142 -14.13 2.37 -5.08
C THR A 142 -15.64 2.53 -5.25
N GLN A 143 -16.16 3.76 -5.33
CA GLN A 143 -17.60 4.02 -5.52
C GLN A 143 -18.15 3.41 -6.81
N VAL A 144 -17.41 3.50 -7.92
CA VAL A 144 -17.81 2.88 -9.19
C VAL A 144 -17.89 1.36 -9.05
N LYS A 145 -16.90 0.75 -8.39
CA LYS A 145 -16.86 -0.69 -8.11
C LYS A 145 -18.00 -1.13 -7.21
N GLU A 146 -18.25 -0.43 -6.11
CA GLU A 146 -19.34 -0.72 -5.17
C GLU A 146 -20.71 -0.62 -5.83
N LYS A 147 -20.94 0.44 -6.62
CA LYS A 147 -22.19 0.60 -7.38
C LYS A 147 -22.41 -0.56 -8.36
N HIS A 148 -21.35 -1.02 -9.02
CA HIS A 148 -21.42 -2.20 -9.88
C HIS A 148 -21.76 -3.46 -9.08
N ILE A 149 -21.07 -3.70 -7.97
CA ILE A 149 -21.31 -4.84 -7.07
C ILE A 149 -22.75 -4.84 -6.56
N LEU A 150 -23.24 -3.72 -6.00
CA LEU A 150 -24.60 -3.60 -5.45
C LEU A 150 -25.67 -3.86 -6.51
N ARG A 151 -25.47 -3.34 -7.73
CA ARG A 151 -26.40 -3.57 -8.85
C ARG A 151 -26.45 -5.05 -9.22
N THR A 152 -25.30 -5.69 -9.36
CA THR A 152 -25.22 -7.11 -9.70
C THR A 152 -25.78 -7.99 -8.59
N GLN A 153 -25.44 -7.70 -7.32
CA GLN A 153 -25.93 -8.41 -6.16
C GLN A 153 -27.46 -8.33 -6.06
N SER A 154 -28.07 -7.16 -6.31
CA SER A 154 -29.53 -7.01 -6.29
C SER A 154 -30.21 -7.92 -7.32
N VAL A 155 -29.62 -8.07 -8.51
CA VAL A 155 -30.16 -8.96 -9.57
C VAL A 155 -30.00 -10.42 -9.17
N LEU A 156 -28.82 -10.81 -8.66
CA LEU A 156 -28.56 -12.18 -8.21
C LEU A 156 -29.45 -12.60 -7.02
N CYS A 157 -29.71 -11.69 -6.08
CA CYS A 157 -30.64 -11.93 -4.98
C CYS A 157 -32.08 -12.12 -5.48
N ASP A 158 -32.54 -11.34 -6.45
CA ASP A 158 -33.88 -11.51 -7.05
C ASP A 158 -33.99 -12.86 -7.78
N MET A 159 -32.93 -13.29 -8.50
CA MET A 159 -32.85 -14.62 -9.11
C MET A 159 -32.93 -15.74 -8.08
N LEU A 160 -32.21 -15.63 -6.95
CA LEU A 160 -32.26 -16.65 -5.88
C LEU A 160 -33.63 -16.76 -5.22
N LEU A 161 -34.40 -15.67 -5.16
CA LEU A 161 -35.73 -15.65 -4.57
C LEU A 161 -36.81 -16.21 -5.50
N ARG A 162 -36.66 -16.01 -6.82
CA ARG A 162 -37.66 -16.41 -7.82
C ARG A 162 -37.37 -17.76 -8.47
N ASP A 163 -36.10 -18.08 -8.66
CA ASP A 163 -35.62 -19.26 -9.38
C ASP A 163 -34.84 -20.23 -8.48
N ALA A 164 -34.39 -21.34 -9.04
CA ALA A 164 -33.51 -22.27 -8.35
C ALA A 164 -32.09 -21.69 -8.16
N PRO A 165 -31.34 -22.11 -7.12
CA PRO A 165 -29.98 -21.62 -6.84
C PRO A 165 -28.98 -21.72 -8.01
N VAL A 166 -29.28 -22.56 -9.00
CA VAL A 166 -28.50 -22.68 -10.24
C VAL A 166 -28.56 -21.41 -11.11
N ALA A 167 -29.59 -20.58 -10.97
CA ALA A 167 -29.81 -19.40 -11.80
C ALA A 167 -28.65 -18.41 -11.76
N ILE A 168 -28.00 -18.24 -10.60
CA ILE A 168 -26.84 -17.35 -10.43
C ILE A 168 -25.60 -17.80 -11.22
N ILE A 169 -25.57 -19.05 -11.68
CA ILE A 169 -24.52 -19.62 -12.54
C ILE A 169 -24.97 -19.64 -14.00
N THR A 170 -26.22 -20.01 -14.27
CA THR A 170 -26.68 -20.29 -15.64
C THR A 170 -27.26 -19.09 -16.38
N GLN A 171 -27.71 -18.05 -15.67
CA GLN A 171 -28.31 -16.85 -16.27
C GLN A 171 -27.29 -15.70 -16.38
N SER A 172 -27.68 -14.58 -17.00
CA SER A 172 -26.86 -13.38 -17.10
C SER A 172 -27.65 -12.18 -16.57
N PRO A 173 -27.07 -11.32 -15.69
CA PRO A 173 -25.74 -11.43 -15.09
C PRO A 173 -25.59 -12.63 -14.13
N ASN A 174 -24.38 -13.15 -13.97
CA ASN A 174 -24.04 -14.27 -13.08
C ASN A 174 -22.98 -13.87 -12.03
N VAL A 175 -22.56 -14.84 -11.22
CA VAL A 175 -21.51 -14.68 -10.20
C VAL A 175 -20.16 -14.17 -10.74
N MET A 176 -19.82 -14.42 -12.01
CA MET A 176 -18.59 -13.90 -12.61
C MET A 176 -18.70 -12.40 -12.97
N ASP A 177 -19.91 -11.83 -13.02
CA ASP A 177 -20.13 -10.39 -13.15
C ASP A 177 -20.02 -9.67 -11.80
N LEU A 178 -20.15 -10.41 -10.69
CA LEU A 178 -20.02 -9.91 -9.32
C LEU A 178 -18.54 -9.85 -8.90
N VAL A 179 -17.79 -10.90 -9.21
CA VAL A 179 -16.36 -11.02 -8.90
C VAL A 179 -15.60 -11.23 -10.21
N ASN A 180 -14.60 -10.39 -10.48
CA ASN A 180 -13.76 -10.53 -11.66
C ASN A 180 -12.95 -11.82 -11.61
N CYS A 181 -13.47 -12.89 -12.22
CA CYS A 181 -12.85 -14.20 -12.28
C CYS A 181 -12.99 -14.80 -13.69
N ASN A 182 -12.17 -15.82 -13.98
CA ASN A 182 -12.22 -16.54 -15.25
C ASN A 182 -13.12 -17.78 -15.22
N GLY A 183 -13.61 -18.17 -14.04
CA GLY A 183 -14.58 -19.23 -13.88
C GLY A 183 -15.20 -19.27 -12.49
N ALA A 184 -16.32 -19.96 -12.39
CA ALA A 184 -17.07 -20.17 -11.16
C ALA A 184 -17.65 -21.58 -11.13
N ALA A 185 -17.70 -22.19 -9.95
CA ALA A 185 -18.30 -23.49 -9.72
C ALA A 185 -19.27 -23.44 -8.54
N LEU A 186 -20.47 -23.97 -8.73
CA LEU A 186 -21.44 -24.19 -7.66
C LEU A 186 -21.52 -25.69 -7.37
N TYR A 187 -21.21 -26.08 -6.14
CA TYR A 187 -21.44 -27.43 -5.63
C TYR A 187 -22.62 -27.40 -4.66
N TYR A 188 -23.75 -27.98 -5.05
CA TYR A 188 -24.97 -27.98 -4.23
C TYR A 188 -25.73 -29.29 -4.37
N LYS A 189 -26.13 -29.90 -3.24
CA LYS A 189 -26.83 -31.20 -3.20
C LYS A 189 -26.15 -32.29 -4.04
N LYS A 190 -24.82 -32.44 -3.91
CA LYS A 190 -23.97 -33.40 -4.64
C LYS A 190 -23.92 -33.22 -6.17
N LYS A 191 -24.36 -32.07 -6.69
CA LYS A 191 -24.30 -31.71 -8.12
C LYS A 191 -23.36 -30.54 -8.34
N PHE A 192 -22.72 -30.52 -9.51
CA PHE A 192 -21.81 -29.46 -9.94
C PHE A 192 -22.45 -28.66 -11.07
N TRP A 193 -22.26 -27.35 -11.01
CA TRP A 193 -22.51 -26.44 -12.11
C TRP A 193 -21.26 -25.61 -12.32
N LEU A 194 -20.68 -25.72 -13.51
CA LEU A 194 -19.40 -25.13 -13.86
C LEU A 194 -19.61 -24.06 -14.92
N LEU A 195 -18.93 -22.93 -14.76
CA LEU A 195 -19.00 -21.78 -15.66
C LEU A 195 -17.58 -21.25 -15.91
N GLY A 196 -17.22 -21.05 -17.18
CA GLY A 196 -15.87 -20.58 -17.55
C GLY A 196 -14.78 -21.61 -17.29
N VAL A 197 -13.58 -21.13 -16.92
CA VAL A 197 -12.41 -21.97 -16.66
C VAL A 197 -12.43 -22.44 -15.21
N THR A 198 -12.71 -23.73 -15.00
CA THR A 198 -12.83 -24.33 -13.67
C THR A 198 -12.03 -25.65 -13.57
N PRO A 199 -11.61 -26.06 -12.36
CA PRO A 199 -11.08 -27.40 -12.13
C PRO A 199 -12.14 -28.48 -12.43
N SER A 200 -11.69 -29.73 -12.60
CA SER A 200 -12.60 -30.87 -12.76
C SER A 200 -13.43 -31.12 -11.49
N GLU A 201 -14.56 -31.82 -11.60
CA GLU A 201 -15.40 -32.15 -10.44
C GLU A 201 -14.64 -32.88 -9.32
N ALA A 202 -13.69 -33.76 -9.67
CA ALA A 202 -12.86 -34.45 -8.68
C ALA A 202 -11.97 -33.48 -7.91
N GLN A 203 -11.37 -32.51 -8.60
CA GLN A 203 -10.55 -31.46 -7.99
C GLN A 203 -11.39 -30.49 -7.15
N ILE A 204 -12.60 -30.15 -7.59
CA ILE A 204 -13.49 -29.28 -6.80
C ILE A 204 -13.90 -29.98 -5.50
N ARG A 205 -14.12 -31.30 -5.51
CA ARG A 205 -14.37 -32.07 -4.27
C ARG A 205 -13.17 -32.02 -3.34
N ASP A 206 -11.97 -32.28 -3.86
CA ASP A 206 -10.72 -32.24 -3.10
C ASP A 206 -10.49 -30.86 -2.44
N ILE A 207 -10.70 -29.76 -3.19
CA ILE A 207 -10.66 -28.40 -2.64
C ILE A 207 -11.74 -28.18 -1.58
N GLY A 208 -12.95 -28.72 -1.79
CA GLY A 208 -14.05 -28.63 -0.84
C GLY A 208 -13.77 -29.37 0.46
N ASP A 209 -13.16 -30.56 0.38
CA ASP A 209 -12.75 -31.36 1.53
C ASP A 209 -11.60 -30.65 2.28
N TRP A 210 -10.60 -30.12 1.57
CA TRP A 210 -9.52 -29.30 2.15
C TRP A 210 -10.03 -28.04 2.88
N LEU A 211 -11.08 -27.37 2.38
CA LEU A 211 -11.67 -26.20 3.04
C LEU A 211 -12.44 -26.54 4.33
N LEU A 212 -12.81 -27.81 4.53
CA LEU A 212 -13.55 -28.29 5.70
C LEU A 212 -12.64 -28.88 6.79
N GLU A 213 -11.37 -29.17 6.47
CA GLU A 213 -10.32 -29.51 7.44
C GLU A 213 -9.92 -28.31 8.31
#